data_AF-A0A662VAS9-F1
#
_entry.id   AF-A0A662VAS9-F1
#
_cell.length_a   1.000
_cell.length_b   1.000
_cell.length_c   1.000
_cell.angle_alpha   90.00
_cell.angle_beta   90.00
_cell.angle_gamma   90.00
#
_symmetry.space_group_name_H-M   'P 1'
#
loop_
_entity.id
_entity.type
_entity.pdbx_description
1 polymer ?
#
loop_
_entity_poly.entity_id
_entity_poly.type
_entity_poly.pdbx_seq_one_letter_code
_entity_poly.pdbx_strand_id
1 'polypeptide(L)'
;GGVKEWSFIRRIISKGAIILAHVLLPKAREIKDPVSGFFAFRKSCIDPKIFSETHPPGFKILLYIMHKGNFNNVKEIPYIFEPRVRGKSKLSSKEIIDYLKLLLKLSEFRAIKFAIVGALGTAVNLGALAILMYLLGLPNYIAHPIAIEISIIHNFTLNELWTFRRRGISTIIAKMMKFHGSSAIAVITQFVIAQVLSRVLFINYLIAAFIGIVIGYVINYVVSELVVWR
;
A
#
# COMPACT_ATOMS: atom_id res chain seq x y z
N GLY A 1 10.36 17.38 -15.86
CA GLY A 1 11.19 18.34 -15.12
C GLY A 1 12.52 17.71 -14.78
N GLY A 2 13.36 18.40 -14.01
CA GLY A 2 14.69 17.93 -13.62
C GLY A 2 15.08 18.41 -12.22
N VAL A 3 16.14 17.81 -11.67
CA VAL A 3 16.73 18.20 -10.38
C VAL A 3 18.22 18.43 -10.59
N LYS A 4 18.72 19.61 -10.23
CA LYS A 4 20.16 19.89 -10.19
C LYS A 4 20.70 19.56 -8.80
N GLU A 5 21.86 18.90 -8.77
CA GLU A 5 22.69 18.73 -7.56
C GLU A 5 21.99 18.04 -6.37
N TRP A 6 21.03 17.14 -6.63
CA TRP A 6 20.47 16.33 -5.55
C TRP A 6 21.40 15.16 -5.19
N SER A 7 21.61 14.97 -3.89
CA SER A 7 22.25 13.76 -3.38
C SER A 7 21.45 12.51 -3.77
N PHE A 8 22.16 11.40 -4.00
CA PHE A 8 21.56 10.13 -4.38
C PHE A 8 20.49 9.65 -3.38
N ILE A 9 20.79 9.76 -2.08
CA ILE A 9 19.87 9.42 -0.99
C ILE A 9 18.56 10.22 -1.09
N ARG A 10 18.65 11.53 -1.34
CA ARG A 10 17.46 12.39 -1.48
C ARG A 10 16.59 11.98 -2.68
N ARG A 11 17.22 11.56 -3.78
CA ARG A 11 16.49 11.05 -4.96
C ARG A 11 15.73 9.76 -4.64
N ILE A 12 16.34 8.85 -3.89
CA ILE A 12 15.68 7.60 -3.44
C ILE A 12 14.50 7.92 -2.54
N ILE A 13 14.68 8.74 -1.50
CA ILE A 13 13.61 9.10 -0.56
C ILE A 13 12.43 9.75 -1.30
N SER A 14 12.72 10.68 -2.22
CA SER A 14 11.68 11.34 -3.00
C SER A 14 10.92 10.38 -3.92
N LYS A 15 11.63 9.48 -4.61
CA LYS A 15 11.00 8.44 -5.44
C LYS A 15 10.15 7.49 -4.60
N GLY A 16 10.65 7.07 -3.44
CA GLY A 16 9.91 6.23 -2.50
C GLY A 16 8.62 6.90 -2.02
N ALA A 17 8.67 8.19 -1.70
CA ALA A 17 7.49 8.96 -1.34
C ALA A 17 6.45 8.99 -2.47
N ILE A 18 6.88 9.24 -3.72
CA ILE A 18 6.00 9.23 -4.90
C ILE A 18 5.35 7.84 -5.08
N ILE A 19 6.14 6.77 -5.05
CA ILE A 19 5.66 5.39 -5.18
C ILE A 19 4.61 5.09 -4.10
N LEU A 20 4.87 5.45 -2.85
CA LEU A 20 3.91 5.24 -1.76
C LEU A 20 2.59 5.99 -1.98
N ALA A 21 2.63 7.22 -2.49
CA ALA A 21 1.42 7.95 -2.86
C ALA A 21 0.65 7.24 -3.98
N HIS A 22 1.33 6.81 -5.04
CA HIS A 22 0.71 6.09 -6.15
C HIS A 22 0.11 4.75 -5.73
N VAL A 23 0.76 4.02 -4.82
CA VAL A 23 0.22 2.77 -4.27
C VAL A 23 -1.04 3.06 -3.46
N LEU A 24 -0.93 3.91 -2.43
CA LEU A 24 -1.99 4.08 -1.42
C LEU A 24 -3.17 4.95 -1.89
N LEU A 25 -2.96 5.83 -2.88
CA LEU A 25 -3.96 6.80 -3.31
C LEU A 25 -4.22 6.68 -4.82
N PRO A 26 -5.38 6.12 -5.24
CA PRO A 26 -5.73 5.99 -6.66
C PRO A 26 -5.68 7.32 -7.43
N LYS A 27 -6.20 8.41 -6.86
CA LYS A 27 -6.17 9.76 -7.47
C LYS A 27 -4.76 10.29 -7.72
N ALA A 28 -3.76 9.85 -6.95
CA ALA A 28 -2.38 10.32 -7.16
C ALA A 28 -1.76 9.72 -8.44
N ARG A 29 -2.30 8.61 -8.95
CA ARG A 29 -1.78 7.89 -10.13
C ARG A 29 -1.98 8.65 -11.44
N GLU A 30 -2.84 9.67 -11.45
CA GLU A 30 -3.12 10.50 -12.61
C GLU A 30 -1.95 11.42 -12.97
N ILE A 31 -1.00 11.64 -12.05
CA ILE A 31 0.17 12.50 -12.24
C ILE A 31 1.46 11.83 -11.81
N LYS A 32 2.59 12.26 -12.38
CA LYS A 32 3.92 11.71 -12.08
C LYS A 32 4.47 12.23 -10.75
N ASP A 33 4.28 13.51 -10.42
CA ASP A 33 4.77 14.12 -9.17
C ASP A 33 3.65 14.69 -8.29
N PRO A 34 2.97 13.85 -7.50
CA PRO A 34 1.93 14.29 -6.58
C PRO A 34 2.47 14.96 -5.31
N VAL A 35 3.79 14.97 -5.12
CA VAL A 35 4.43 15.51 -3.92
C VAL A 35 5.10 16.87 -4.16
N SER A 36 4.89 17.48 -5.34
CA SER A 36 5.40 18.81 -5.65
C SER A 36 4.89 19.86 -4.66
N GLY A 37 5.79 20.76 -4.25
CA GLY A 37 5.44 21.94 -3.45
C GLY A 37 5.07 23.15 -4.30
N PHE A 38 5.19 23.07 -5.63
CA PHE A 38 4.92 24.15 -6.55
C PHE A 38 3.85 23.71 -7.56
N PHE A 39 2.68 24.33 -7.47
CA PHE A 39 1.49 24.01 -8.24
C PHE A 39 0.52 25.20 -8.22
N ALA A 40 -0.43 25.21 -9.15
CA ALA A 40 -1.53 26.17 -9.19
C ALA A 40 -2.84 25.42 -9.46
N PHE A 41 -3.94 25.92 -8.90
CA PHE A 41 -5.27 25.35 -9.11
C PHE A 41 -6.35 26.44 -9.07
N ARG A 42 -7.51 26.18 -9.69
CA ARG A 42 -8.66 27.10 -9.61
C ARG A 42 -9.35 26.93 -8.27
N LYS A 43 -9.68 28.04 -7.60
CA LYS A 43 -10.39 28.04 -6.31
C LYS A 43 -11.70 27.24 -6.36
N SER A 44 -12.39 27.25 -7.49
CA SER A 44 -13.65 26.50 -7.70
C SER A 44 -13.51 24.98 -7.64
N CYS A 45 -12.31 24.42 -7.74
CA CYS A 45 -12.07 22.97 -7.65
C CYS A 45 -12.12 22.42 -6.22
N ILE A 46 -12.18 23.30 -5.20
CA ILE A 46 -12.08 22.94 -3.79
C ILE A 46 -13.17 23.65 -2.98
N ASP A 47 -13.83 22.92 -2.09
CA ASP A 47 -14.63 23.53 -1.02
C ASP A 47 -13.69 24.13 0.05
N PRO A 48 -13.73 25.45 0.33
CA PRO A 48 -12.91 26.07 1.37
C PRO A 48 -12.99 25.39 2.75
N LYS A 49 -14.08 24.68 3.05
CA LYS A 49 -14.25 23.94 4.30
C LYS A 49 -13.20 22.84 4.51
N ILE A 50 -12.56 22.32 3.46
CA ILE A 50 -11.51 21.30 3.62
C ILE A 50 -10.29 21.79 4.42
N PHE A 51 -10.09 23.12 4.48
CA PHE A 51 -9.01 23.76 5.25
C PHE A 51 -9.42 24.06 6.69
N SER A 52 -10.71 24.04 6.99
CA SER A 52 -11.23 24.13 8.37
C SER A 52 -11.30 22.78 9.08
N GLU A 53 -11.21 21.67 8.33
CA GLU A 53 -11.03 20.34 8.92
C GLU A 53 -9.71 20.32 9.74
N THR A 54 -9.76 19.70 10.92
CA THR A 54 -8.63 19.63 11.86
C THR A 54 -7.39 19.04 11.17
N HIS A 55 -6.44 19.94 10.89
CA HIS A 55 -5.11 19.73 10.33
C HIS A 55 -5.07 19.40 8.83
N PRO A 56 -5.12 20.40 7.93
CA PRO A 56 -4.39 20.26 6.68
C PRO A 56 -2.91 20.03 7.04
N PRO A 57 -2.29 18.91 6.65
CA PRO A 57 -0.89 18.71 6.94
C PRO A 57 -0.10 19.80 6.22
N GLY A 58 0.66 20.59 6.98
CA GLY A 58 1.54 21.61 6.43
C GLY A 58 2.62 21.04 5.49
N PHE A 59 2.75 19.72 5.42
CA PHE A 59 3.67 18.99 4.56
C PHE A 59 2.91 18.21 3.47
N LYS A 60 3.24 18.47 2.20
CA LYS A 60 2.63 17.84 0.99
C LYS A 60 1.13 18.10 0.79
N ILE A 61 0.71 19.34 0.99
CA ILE A 61 -0.68 19.80 0.80
C ILE A 61 -1.27 19.49 -0.59
N LEU A 62 -0.45 19.38 -1.65
CA LEU A 62 -0.90 19.00 -2.99
C LEU A 62 -1.69 17.68 -2.98
N LEU A 63 -1.19 16.66 -2.29
CA LEU A 63 -1.88 15.37 -2.18
C LEU A 63 -3.24 15.49 -1.51
N TYR A 64 -3.31 16.27 -0.43
CA TYR A 64 -4.55 16.49 0.31
C TYR A 64 -5.58 17.19 -0.58
N ILE A 65 -5.15 18.26 -1.25
CA ILE A 65 -5.96 19.02 -2.20
C ILE A 65 -6.46 18.10 -3.31
N MET A 66 -5.58 17.36 -3.98
CA MET A 66 -5.97 16.46 -5.07
C MET A 66 -6.94 15.38 -4.64
N HIS A 67 -6.74 14.84 -3.44
CA HIS A 67 -7.61 13.80 -2.92
C HIS A 67 -9.02 14.33 -2.61
N LYS A 68 -9.12 15.49 -1.97
CA LYS A 68 -10.38 16.10 -1.52
C LYS A 68 -11.10 16.93 -2.59
N GLY A 69 -10.36 17.55 -3.50
CA GLY A 69 -10.89 18.41 -4.54
C GLY A 69 -11.44 17.63 -5.74
N ASN A 70 -12.16 18.36 -6.59
CA ASN A 70 -12.70 17.86 -7.84
C ASN A 70 -11.92 18.48 -9.02
N PHE A 71 -11.07 17.68 -9.64
CA PHE A 71 -10.20 18.10 -10.73
C PHE A 71 -10.48 17.26 -11.98
N ASN A 72 -11.03 17.90 -13.01
CA ASN A 72 -11.32 17.24 -14.30
C ASN A 72 -10.17 17.33 -15.30
N ASN A 73 -9.21 18.23 -15.06
CA ASN A 73 -8.08 18.44 -15.96
C ASN A 73 -6.84 18.80 -15.14
N VAL A 74 -5.92 17.86 -15.04
CA VAL A 74 -4.64 18.03 -14.34
C VAL A 74 -3.53 17.94 -15.38
N LYS A 75 -2.65 18.95 -15.43
CA LYS A 75 -1.49 18.98 -16.32
C LYS A 75 -0.22 19.21 -15.52
N GLU A 76 0.82 18.44 -15.83
CA GLU A 76 2.14 18.62 -15.25
C GLU A 76 2.99 19.50 -16.15
N ILE A 77 3.40 20.66 -15.63
CA ILE A 77 4.32 21.56 -16.32
C ILE A 77 5.75 21.28 -15.83
N PRO A 78 6.66 20.85 -16.71
CA PRO A 78 8.02 20.52 -16.31
C PRO A 78 8.79 21.79 -15.91
N TYR A 79 9.40 21.77 -14.73
CA TYR A 79 10.37 22.77 -14.31
C TYR A 79 11.63 22.10 -13.74
N ILE A 80 12.69 22.88 -13.54
CA ILE A 80 13.95 22.42 -12.94
C ILE A 80 13.97 22.87 -11.48
N PHE A 81 14.17 21.91 -10.57
CA PHE A 81 14.35 22.20 -9.16
C PHE A 81 15.79 22.62 -8.92
N GLU A 82 16.00 23.91 -8.73
CA GLU A 82 17.29 24.50 -8.39
C GLU A 82 17.62 24.29 -6.90
N PRO A 83 18.92 24.20 -6.53
CA PRO A 83 19.34 24.16 -5.14
C PRO A 83 18.95 25.46 -4.42
N ARG A 84 18.71 25.36 -3.11
CA ARG A 84 18.41 26.54 -2.29
C ARG A 84 19.67 27.39 -2.15
N VAL A 85 19.53 28.70 -2.35
CA VAL A 85 20.62 29.67 -2.15
C VAL A 85 21.00 29.80 -0.66
N ARG A 86 20.04 29.64 0.26
CA ARG A 86 20.25 29.71 1.72
C ARG A 86 19.35 28.72 2.49
N GLY A 87 19.84 28.26 3.65
CA GLY A 87 19.13 27.39 4.59
C GLY A 87 19.36 25.88 4.37
N LYS A 88 19.16 25.08 5.42
CA LYS A 88 19.30 23.61 5.38
C LYS A 88 18.03 22.94 4.83
N SER A 89 18.16 21.69 4.36
CA SER A 89 17.04 20.86 3.92
C SER A 89 16.00 20.71 5.03
N LYS A 90 14.71 20.84 4.72
CA LYS A 90 13.61 20.70 5.70
C LYS A 90 13.29 19.23 6.05
N LEU A 91 13.83 18.29 5.26
CA LEU A 91 13.61 16.83 5.38
C LEU A 91 14.09 16.32 6.74
N SER A 92 13.19 16.38 7.71
CA SER A 92 13.34 15.84 9.06
C SER A 92 12.52 14.56 9.19
N SER A 93 12.86 13.71 10.17
CA SER A 93 12.08 12.50 10.46
C SER A 93 10.61 12.81 10.76
N LYS A 94 10.33 13.99 11.33
CA LYS A 94 8.96 14.49 11.56
C LYS A 94 8.18 14.63 10.25
N GLU A 95 8.78 15.22 9.21
CA GLU A 95 8.13 15.37 7.91
C GLU A 95 7.79 14.02 7.26
N ILE A 96 8.67 13.01 7.42
CA ILE A 96 8.43 11.64 6.92
C ILE A 96 7.24 11.02 7.67
N ILE A 97 7.19 11.13 8.99
CA ILE A 97 6.10 10.58 9.81
C ILE A 97 4.78 11.28 9.47
N ASP A 98 4.78 12.61 9.35
CA ASP A 98 3.58 13.39 9.02
C ASP A 98 3.06 13.03 7.62
N TYR A 99 3.97 12.79 6.67
CA TYR A 99 3.62 12.29 5.34
C TYR A 99 2.98 10.89 5.38
N LEU A 100 3.55 9.95 6.14
CA LEU A 100 2.98 8.61 6.28
C LEU A 100 1.61 8.65 6.96
N LYS A 101 1.43 9.45 8.01
CA LYS A 101 0.13 9.67 8.66
C LYS A 101 -0.90 10.23 7.69
N LEU A 102 -0.50 11.19 6.84
CA LEU A 102 -1.35 11.75 5.80
C LEU A 102 -1.79 10.65 4.81
N LEU A 103 -0.86 9.87 4.27
CA LEU A 103 -1.17 8.79 3.34
C LEU A 103 -2.11 7.75 3.97
N LEU A 104 -1.85 7.33 5.21
CA LEU A 104 -2.70 6.40 5.94
C LEU A 104 -4.11 6.96 6.14
N LYS A 105 -4.23 8.22 6.56
CA LYS A 105 -5.53 8.91 6.73
C LYS A 105 -6.31 8.99 5.41
N LEU A 106 -5.66 9.43 4.32
CA LEU A 106 -6.31 9.55 3.00
C LEU A 106 -6.62 8.19 2.36
N SER A 107 -5.86 7.15 2.71
CA SER A 107 -6.15 5.78 2.31
C SER A 107 -7.19 5.09 3.22
N GLU A 108 -7.84 5.81 4.14
CA GLU A 108 -8.77 5.25 5.13
C GLU A 108 -8.19 4.06 5.91
N PHE A 109 -6.87 4.09 6.15
CA PHE A 109 -6.08 3.05 6.81
C PHE A 109 -6.18 1.67 6.15
N ARG A 110 -6.42 1.60 4.84
CA ARG A 110 -6.61 0.33 4.10
C ARG A 110 -5.48 -0.67 4.27
N ALA A 111 -4.22 -0.23 4.22
CA ALA A 111 -3.08 -1.11 4.46
C ALA A 111 -3.16 -1.77 5.86
N ILE A 112 -3.47 -0.99 6.90
CA ILE A 112 -3.59 -1.51 8.27
C ILE A 112 -4.77 -2.50 8.39
N LYS A 113 -5.93 -2.14 7.82
CA LYS A 113 -7.10 -3.06 7.78
C LYS A 113 -6.74 -4.37 7.09
N PHE A 114 -6.05 -4.31 5.95
CA PHE A 114 -5.58 -5.48 5.22
C PHE A 114 -4.62 -6.35 6.05
N ALA A 115 -3.72 -5.74 6.83
CA ALA A 115 -2.85 -6.45 7.76
C ALA A 115 -3.63 -7.16 8.87
N ILE A 116 -4.62 -6.48 9.46
CA ILE A 116 -5.51 -7.07 10.48
C ILE A 116 -6.27 -8.26 9.89
N VAL A 117 -6.82 -8.13 8.67
CA VAL A 117 -7.52 -9.23 7.98
C VAL A 117 -6.56 -10.42 7.80
N GLY A 118 -5.33 -10.19 7.32
CA GLY A 118 -4.34 -11.26 7.14
C GLY A 118 -3.96 -11.96 8.45
N ALA A 119 -3.81 -11.21 9.55
CA ALA A 119 -3.54 -11.76 10.87
C ALA A 119 -4.70 -12.64 11.36
N LEU A 120 -5.95 -12.16 11.21
CA LEU A 120 -7.15 -12.95 11.51
C LEU A 120 -7.24 -14.20 10.63
N GLY A 121 -6.95 -14.07 9.34
CA GLY A 121 -6.90 -15.21 8.41
C GLY A 121 -5.91 -16.28 8.82
N THR A 122 -4.77 -15.88 9.40
CA THR A 122 -3.78 -16.82 9.93
C THR A 122 -4.37 -17.60 11.11
N ALA A 123 -5.09 -16.94 12.02
CA ALA A 123 -5.78 -17.61 13.11
C ALA A 123 -6.90 -18.55 12.59
N VAL A 124 -7.68 -18.11 11.60
CA VAL A 124 -8.71 -18.95 10.95
C VAL A 124 -8.08 -20.17 10.28
N ASN A 125 -6.94 -20.01 9.59
CA ASN A 125 -6.21 -21.12 8.98
C ASN A 125 -5.79 -22.16 10.02
N LEU A 126 -5.14 -21.72 11.11
CA LEU A 126 -4.68 -22.60 12.18
C LEU A 126 -5.85 -23.29 12.90
N GLY A 127 -6.94 -22.55 13.16
CA GLY A 127 -8.15 -23.10 13.77
C GLY A 127 -8.84 -24.14 12.88
N ALA A 128 -9.02 -23.83 11.59
CA ALA A 128 -9.61 -24.77 10.63
C ALA A 128 -8.74 -26.03 10.49
N LEU A 129 -7.42 -25.86 10.40
CA LEU A 129 -6.47 -26.98 10.34
C LEU A 129 -6.57 -27.86 11.59
N ALA A 130 -6.61 -27.26 12.79
CA ALA A 130 -6.74 -28.00 14.05
C ALA A 130 -8.07 -28.77 14.10
N ILE A 131 -9.19 -28.18 13.68
CA ILE A 131 -10.49 -28.87 13.60
C ILE A 131 -10.42 -30.04 12.62
N LEU A 132 -9.91 -29.82 11.41
CA LEU A 132 -9.83 -30.84 10.36
C LEU A 132 -8.94 -32.03 10.80
N MET A 133 -7.81 -31.76 11.45
CA MET A 133 -6.88 -32.81 11.88
C MET A 133 -7.32 -33.51 13.16
N TYR A 134 -7.67 -32.77 14.21
CA TYR A 134 -7.87 -33.33 15.55
C TYR A 134 -9.31 -33.71 15.85
N LEU A 135 -10.30 -33.01 15.28
CA LEU A 135 -11.71 -33.33 15.51
C LEU A 135 -12.27 -34.23 14.41
N LEU A 136 -11.86 -34.01 13.16
CA LEU A 136 -12.34 -34.78 12.01
C LEU A 136 -11.39 -35.90 11.57
N GLY A 137 -10.18 -35.97 12.15
CA GLY A 137 -9.21 -37.04 11.88
C GLY A 137 -8.63 -37.03 10.46
N LEU A 138 -8.74 -35.91 9.72
CA LEU A 138 -8.22 -35.84 8.36
C LEU A 138 -6.69 -35.81 8.37
N PRO A 139 -6.03 -36.51 7.42
CA PRO A 139 -4.60 -36.45 7.31
C PRO A 139 -4.13 -35.05 6.88
N ASN A 140 -2.95 -34.66 7.35
CA ASN A 140 -2.40 -33.31 7.16
C ASN A 140 -2.33 -32.84 5.71
N TYR A 141 -2.02 -33.74 4.76
CA TYR A 141 -1.93 -33.41 3.32
C TYR A 141 -3.28 -33.11 2.68
N ILE A 142 -4.40 -33.51 3.30
CA ILE A 142 -5.76 -33.11 2.91
C ILE A 142 -6.21 -31.89 3.70
N ALA A 143 -5.95 -31.87 5.01
CA ALA A 143 -6.41 -30.80 5.90
C ALA A 143 -5.77 -29.43 5.59
N HIS A 144 -4.47 -29.40 5.25
CA HIS A 144 -3.75 -28.15 4.95
C HIS A 144 -4.33 -27.37 3.78
N PRO A 145 -4.48 -27.95 2.57
CA PRO A 145 -5.07 -27.23 1.43
C PRO A 145 -6.46 -26.69 1.72
N ILE A 146 -7.30 -27.47 2.43
CA ILE A 146 -8.66 -27.05 2.80
C ILE A 146 -8.61 -25.86 3.78
N ALA A 147 -7.75 -25.91 4.80
CA ALA A 147 -7.59 -24.82 5.76
C ALA A 147 -7.09 -23.52 5.09
N ILE A 148 -6.16 -23.64 4.14
CA ILE A 148 -5.65 -22.52 3.35
C ILE A 148 -6.78 -21.89 2.52
N GLU A 149 -7.58 -22.70 1.84
CA GLU A 149 -8.70 -22.21 1.04
C GLU A 149 -9.74 -21.48 1.91
N ILE A 150 -10.10 -22.07 3.08
CA ILE A 150 -10.99 -21.43 4.05
C ILE A 150 -10.43 -20.06 4.48
N SER A 151 -9.13 -19.97 4.74
CA SER A 151 -8.46 -18.71 5.12
C SER A 151 -8.47 -17.68 3.99
N ILE A 152 -8.24 -18.09 2.74
CA ILE A 152 -8.28 -17.19 1.58
C ILE A 152 -9.70 -16.66 1.38
N ILE A 153 -10.73 -17.51 1.47
CA ILE A 153 -12.14 -17.10 1.37
C ILE A 153 -12.52 -16.14 2.50
N HIS A 154 -12.10 -16.43 3.74
CA HIS A 154 -12.30 -15.54 4.89
C HIS A 154 -11.67 -14.16 4.64
N ASN A 155 -10.40 -14.14 4.20
CA ASN A 155 -9.68 -12.91 3.94
C ASN A 155 -10.30 -12.11 2.80
N PHE A 156 -10.71 -12.77 1.73
CA PHE A 156 -11.43 -12.14 0.62
C PHE A 156 -12.71 -11.47 1.10
N THR A 157 -13.52 -12.21 1.87
CA THR A 157 -14.81 -11.74 2.38
C THR A 157 -14.64 -10.52 3.28
N LEU A 158 -13.73 -10.57 4.25
CA LEU A 158 -13.50 -9.43 5.15
C LEU A 158 -12.94 -8.21 4.38
N ASN A 159 -12.08 -8.44 3.39
CA ASN A 159 -11.54 -7.37 2.57
C ASN A 159 -12.61 -6.73 1.67
N GLU A 160 -13.51 -7.50 1.06
CA GLU A 160 -14.65 -6.99 0.29
C GLU A 160 -15.61 -6.19 1.17
N LEU A 161 -15.93 -6.69 2.37
CA LEU A 161 -16.92 -6.08 3.26
C LEU A 161 -16.39 -4.89 4.07
N TRP A 162 -15.09 -4.84 4.36
CA TRP A 162 -14.50 -3.85 5.27
C TRP A 162 -13.35 -3.05 4.67
N THR A 163 -12.29 -3.69 4.18
CA THR A 163 -11.08 -2.99 3.70
C THR A 163 -11.36 -2.18 2.44
N PHE A 164 -12.04 -2.78 1.47
CA PHE A 164 -12.27 -2.24 0.13
C PHE A 164 -13.76 -2.04 -0.18
N ARG A 165 -14.62 -1.95 0.84
CA ARG A 165 -16.09 -1.84 0.73
C ARG A 165 -16.59 -0.82 -0.30
N ARG A 166 -15.86 0.27 -0.50
CA ARG A 166 -16.22 1.38 -1.41
C ARG A 166 -15.50 1.31 -2.77
N ARG A 167 -14.89 0.18 -3.12
CA ARG A 167 -14.07 0.01 -4.34
C ARG A 167 -14.44 -1.24 -5.14
N GLY A 168 -14.07 -1.22 -6.41
CA GLY A 168 -14.20 -2.33 -7.34
C GLY A 168 -15.53 -2.31 -8.10
N ILE A 169 -15.44 -2.13 -9.42
CA ILE A 169 -16.57 -2.19 -10.36
C ILE A 169 -16.79 -3.64 -10.87
N SER A 170 -15.81 -4.52 -10.66
CA SER A 170 -15.88 -5.93 -11.08
C SER A 170 -16.88 -6.74 -10.27
N THR A 171 -17.37 -7.84 -10.85
CA THR A 171 -18.20 -8.83 -10.15
C THR A 171 -17.43 -9.51 -9.01
N ILE A 172 -18.15 -10.01 -8.01
CA ILE A 172 -17.56 -10.66 -6.84
C ILE A 172 -16.68 -11.87 -7.23
N ILE A 173 -17.11 -12.67 -8.21
CA ILE A 173 -16.36 -13.82 -8.71
C ILE A 173 -15.04 -13.38 -9.35
N ALA A 174 -15.05 -12.33 -10.18
CA ALA A 174 -13.84 -11.81 -10.79
C ALA A 174 -12.86 -11.28 -9.74
N LYS A 175 -13.36 -10.58 -8.70
CA LYS A 175 -12.51 -10.14 -7.58
C LYS A 175 -11.92 -11.33 -6.83
N MET A 176 -12.71 -12.37 -6.56
CA MET A 176 -12.26 -13.58 -5.88
C MET A 176 -11.12 -14.27 -6.65
N MET A 177 -11.28 -14.47 -7.96
CA MET A 177 -10.22 -15.07 -8.80
C MET A 177 -8.94 -14.24 -8.81
N LYS A 178 -9.06 -12.91 -8.94
CA LYS A 178 -7.90 -12.01 -8.88
C LYS A 178 -7.22 -12.07 -7.50
N PHE A 179 -7.99 -12.20 -6.42
CA PHE A 179 -7.46 -12.28 -5.06
C PHE A 179 -6.70 -13.60 -4.80
N HIS A 180 -7.15 -14.72 -5.37
CA HIS A 180 -6.39 -15.98 -5.35
C HIS A 180 -5.05 -15.81 -6.07
N GLY A 181 -5.06 -15.22 -7.27
CA GLY A 181 -3.84 -14.91 -8.01
C GLY A 181 -2.89 -14.01 -7.21
N SER A 182 -3.41 -12.96 -6.58
CA SER A 182 -2.66 -12.05 -5.71
C SER A 182 -2.02 -12.78 -4.53
N SER A 183 -2.78 -13.66 -3.87
CA SER A 183 -2.30 -14.45 -2.72
C SER A 183 -1.23 -15.46 -3.12
N ALA A 184 -1.38 -16.12 -4.27
CA ALA A 184 -0.37 -17.03 -4.82
C ALA A 184 0.95 -16.30 -5.14
N ILE A 185 0.88 -15.15 -5.82
CA ILE A 185 2.05 -14.31 -6.11
C ILE A 185 2.76 -13.89 -4.82
N ALA A 186 2.01 -13.54 -3.78
CA ALA A 186 2.56 -13.13 -2.50
C ALA A 186 3.34 -14.26 -1.81
N VAL A 187 2.78 -15.48 -1.77
CA VAL A 187 3.44 -16.65 -1.18
C VAL A 187 4.71 -17.04 -1.95
N ILE A 188 4.65 -17.02 -3.29
CA ILE A 188 5.83 -17.26 -4.14
C ILE A 188 6.90 -16.20 -3.85
N THR A 189 6.52 -14.93 -3.78
CA THR A 189 7.44 -13.82 -3.47
C THR A 189 8.09 -14.02 -2.11
N GLN A 190 7.30 -14.35 -1.08
CA GLN A 190 7.81 -14.63 0.26
C GLN A 190 8.87 -15.73 0.23
N PHE A 191 8.59 -16.85 -0.44
CA PHE A 191 9.52 -17.96 -0.55
C PHE A 191 10.81 -17.56 -1.28
N VAL A 192 10.70 -16.92 -2.46
CA VAL A 192 11.85 -16.50 -3.26
C VAL A 192 12.73 -15.53 -2.49
N ILE A 193 12.15 -14.52 -1.84
CA ILE A 193 12.90 -13.56 -1.02
C ILE A 193 13.64 -14.27 0.11
N ALA A 194 12.96 -15.18 0.83
CA ALA A 194 13.60 -15.93 1.92
C ALA A 194 14.79 -16.75 1.43
N GLN A 195 14.67 -17.42 0.27
CA GLN A 195 15.76 -18.20 -0.32
C GLN A 195 16.92 -17.32 -0.80
N VAL A 196 16.63 -16.20 -1.49
CA VAL A 196 17.69 -15.30 -1.98
C VAL A 196 18.46 -14.67 -0.82
N LEU A 197 17.76 -14.12 0.17
CA LEU A 197 18.41 -13.49 1.32
C LEU A 197 19.25 -14.50 2.13
N SER A 198 18.76 -15.72 2.30
CA SER A 198 19.48 -16.74 3.08
C SER A 198 20.64 -17.37 2.32
N ARG A 199 20.47 -17.70 1.03
CA ARG A 199 21.49 -18.43 0.26
C ARG A 199 22.52 -17.53 -0.40
N VAL A 200 22.15 -16.32 -0.79
CA VAL A 200 23.04 -15.39 -1.53
C VAL A 200 23.66 -14.36 -0.59
N LEU A 201 22.86 -13.82 0.34
CA LEU A 201 23.33 -12.80 1.29
C LEU A 201 23.70 -13.38 2.66
N PHE A 202 23.59 -14.70 2.83
CA PHE A 202 23.93 -15.42 4.08
C PHE A 202 23.21 -14.87 5.33
N ILE A 203 22.03 -14.27 5.14
CA ILE A 203 21.18 -13.81 6.25
C ILE A 203 20.54 -15.03 6.91
N ASN A 204 20.42 -15.01 8.24
CA ASN A 204 19.72 -16.05 8.99
C ASN A 204 18.32 -16.35 8.38
N TYR A 205 17.98 -17.62 8.19
CA TYR A 205 16.77 -18.01 7.49
C TYR A 205 15.47 -17.52 8.15
N LEU A 206 15.40 -17.44 9.49
CA LEU A 206 14.21 -16.92 10.17
C LEU A 206 14.03 -15.42 9.90
N ILE A 207 15.13 -14.66 9.90
CA ILE A 207 15.11 -13.23 9.55
C ILE A 207 14.74 -13.05 8.07
N ALA A 208 15.33 -13.86 7.18
CA ALA A 208 15.02 -13.85 5.76
C ALA A 208 13.55 -14.21 5.48
N ALA A 209 13.00 -15.21 6.16
CA ALA A 209 11.60 -15.61 6.07
C ALA A 209 10.66 -14.52 6.59
N PHE A 210 11.00 -13.87 7.70
CA PHE A 210 10.24 -12.73 8.20
C PHE A 210 10.22 -11.56 7.21
N ILE A 211 11.36 -11.21 6.62
CA ILE A 211 11.43 -10.19 5.55
C ILE A 211 10.59 -10.62 4.34
N GLY A 212 10.64 -11.90 3.97
CA GLY A 212 9.81 -12.49 2.93
C GLY A 212 8.31 -12.32 3.21
N ILE A 213 7.86 -12.56 4.44
CA ILE A 213 6.46 -12.35 4.86
C ILE A 213 6.07 -10.88 4.71
N VAL A 214 6.91 -9.96 5.17
CA VAL A 214 6.65 -8.51 5.07
C VAL A 214 6.54 -8.08 3.60
N ILE A 215 7.48 -8.50 2.75
CA ILE A 215 7.47 -8.16 1.31
C ILE A 215 6.28 -8.82 0.61
N GLY A 216 6.00 -10.10 0.89
CA GLY A 216 4.85 -10.81 0.35
C GLY A 216 3.53 -10.13 0.71
N TYR A 217 3.39 -9.67 1.96
CA TYR A 217 2.25 -8.86 2.40
C TYR A 217 2.13 -7.55 1.59
N VAL A 218 3.24 -6.81 1.41
CA VAL A 218 3.23 -5.56 0.63
C VAL A 218 2.80 -5.83 -0.82
N ILE A 219 3.34 -6.87 -1.45
CA ILE A 219 2.95 -7.28 -2.81
C ILE A 219 1.48 -7.66 -2.86
N ASN A 220 0.98 -8.47 -1.93
CA ASN A 220 -0.43 -8.85 -1.88
C ASN A 220 -1.35 -7.63 -1.77
N TYR A 221 -1.00 -6.69 -0.89
CA TYR A 221 -1.75 -5.45 -0.72
C TYR A 221 -1.71 -4.57 -1.97
N VAL A 222 -0.53 -4.38 -2.58
CA VAL A 222 -0.37 -3.58 -3.80
C VAL A 222 -1.18 -4.17 -4.95
N VAL A 223 -1.07 -5.47 -5.21
CA VAL A 223 -1.85 -6.14 -6.26
C VAL A 223 -3.35 -6.07 -5.96
N SER A 224 -3.74 -6.23 -4.70
CA SER A 224 -5.13 -6.06 -4.26
C SER A 224 -5.67 -4.67 -4.54
N GLU A 225 -4.93 -3.61 -4.21
CA GLU A 225 -5.31 -2.20 -4.38
C GLU A 225 -5.29 -1.74 -5.86
N LEU A 226 -4.43 -2.35 -6.70
CA LEU A 226 -4.24 -1.99 -8.10
C LEU A 226 -5.05 -2.83 -9.09
N VAL A 227 -5.33 -4.08 -8.77
CA VAL A 227 -5.88 -5.06 -9.73
C VAL A 227 -7.21 -5.64 -9.24
N VAL A 228 -7.27 -6.10 -7.99
CA VAL A 228 -8.45 -6.79 -7.46
C VAL A 228 -9.60 -5.81 -7.22
N TRP A 229 -9.35 -4.76 -6.44
CA TRP A 229 -10.33 -3.73 -6.06
C TRP A 229 -10.08 -2.39 -6.76
N ARG A 230 -9.70 -2.42 -8.03
CA ARG A 230 -9.50 -1.19 -8.81
C ARG A 230 -10.79 -0.40 -8.96
#